data_AF-A0A929XDQ3-F1
#
_entry.id   AF-A0A929XDQ3-F1
#
_cell.length_a   1.000
_cell.length_b   1.000
_cell.length_c   1.000
_cell.angle_alpha   90.00
_cell.angle_beta   90.00
_cell.angle_gamma   90.00
#
_symmetry.space_group_name_H-M   'P 1'
#
loop_
_entity.id
_entity.type
_entity.pdbx_description
1 polymer ?
#
loop_
_entity_poly.entity_id
_entity_poly.type
_entity_poly.pdbx_seq_one_letter_code
_entity_poly.pdbx_strand_id
1 'polypeptide(L)'
;KTGEITLKLPQSDCEVIEITEELPTEQLQWWVEEDIFLLPTSIKLALEEQGIELSNIAPTATLTTHRLEGMLSPGCLLVLDESHYAGQTDYEIEMEVENLEAGKEVFLEILNRHGITPQKPISKIRRALLATKNLS
;
A
#
# COMPACT_ATOMS: atom_id res chain seq x y z
N LYS A 1 2.16 19.35 7.49
CA LYS A 1 1.76 18.02 7.00
C LYS A 1 2.30 17.00 7.99
N THR A 2 1.64 15.87 8.17
CA THR A 2 2.17 14.70 8.87
C THR A 2 2.37 13.62 7.82
N GLY A 3 3.12 12.58 8.15
CA GLY A 3 3.06 11.34 7.38
C GLY A 3 2.63 10.21 8.31
N GLU A 4 2.74 9.00 7.82
CA GLU A 4 2.32 7.81 8.56
C GLU A 4 3.30 6.67 8.30
N ILE A 5 3.28 5.71 9.23
CA ILE A 5 3.82 4.38 9.00
C ILE A 5 2.72 3.36 9.20
N THR A 6 2.63 2.43 8.26
CA THR A 6 1.61 1.39 8.26
C THR A 6 2.27 0.03 8.12
N LEU A 7 2.01 -0.85 9.08
CA LEU A 7 2.31 -2.28 8.96
C LEU A 7 1.04 -3.00 8.49
N LYS A 8 1.15 -3.69 7.35
CA LYS A 8 0.08 -4.51 6.77
C LYS A 8 0.34 -5.98 7.06
N LEU A 9 -0.57 -6.64 7.77
CA LEU A 9 -0.54 -8.06 8.12
C LEU A 9 -1.62 -8.81 7.33
N PRO A 10 -1.27 -9.49 6.22
CA PRO A 10 -2.24 -10.21 5.39
C PRO A 10 -2.93 -11.33 6.19
N GLN A 11 -4.26 -11.40 6.09
CA GLN A 11 -5.06 -12.50 6.65
C GLN A 11 -5.56 -13.44 5.55
N SER A 12 -5.85 -12.88 4.38
CA SER A 12 -6.24 -13.61 3.16
C SER A 12 -5.84 -12.82 1.90
N ASP A 13 -6.24 -13.29 0.71
CA ASP A 13 -5.98 -12.57 -0.55
C ASP A 13 -6.67 -11.18 -0.61
N CYS A 14 -7.74 -10.97 0.17
CA CYS A 14 -8.54 -9.74 0.15
C CYS A 14 -8.66 -9.03 1.51
N GLU A 15 -8.14 -9.62 2.59
CA GLU A 15 -8.24 -9.07 3.95
C GLU A 15 -6.86 -8.83 4.55
N VAL A 16 -6.70 -7.65 5.13
CA VAL A 16 -5.45 -7.19 5.72
C VAL A 16 -5.76 -6.50 7.05
N ILE A 17 -4.99 -6.82 8.08
CA ILE A 17 -4.97 -6.02 9.30
C ILE A 17 -3.93 -4.92 9.11
N GLU A 18 -4.33 -3.68 9.34
CA GLU A 18 -3.44 -2.52 9.25
C GLU A 18 -3.20 -1.95 10.66
N ILE A 19 -1.91 -1.74 10.98
CA ILE A 19 -1.49 -1.01 12.17
C ILE A 19 -0.84 0.28 11.65
N THR A 20 -1.54 1.40 11.83
CA THR A 20 -1.15 2.72 11.30
C THR A 20 -0.84 3.67 12.44
N GLU A 21 0.31 4.35 12.35
CA GLU A 21 0.74 5.38 13.28
C GLU A 21 1.03 6.67 12.52
N GLU A 22 0.50 7.78 13.00
CA GLU A 22 0.87 9.10 12.49
C GLU A 22 2.28 9.48 12.98
N LEU A 23 3.05 10.06 12.06
CA LEU A 23 4.42 10.50 12.31
C LEU A 23 4.58 12.01 12.07
N PRO A 24 5.27 12.72 12.98
CA PRO A 24 5.71 14.09 12.72
C PRO A 24 6.63 14.17 11.50
N THR A 25 6.55 15.25 10.73
CA THR A 25 7.41 15.45 9.54
C THR A 25 8.90 15.41 9.89
N GLU A 26 9.28 15.90 11.08
CA GLU A 26 10.68 15.89 11.56
C GLU A 26 11.22 14.44 11.67
N GLN A 27 10.39 13.50 12.12
CA GLN A 27 10.78 12.10 12.22
C GLN A 27 10.92 11.44 10.84
N LEU A 28 10.10 11.84 9.87
CA LEU A 28 10.20 11.37 8.48
C LEU A 28 11.46 11.90 7.80
N GLN A 29 11.89 13.13 8.12
CA GLN A 29 13.15 13.66 7.62
C GLN A 29 14.34 12.83 8.09
N TRP A 30 14.36 12.36 9.33
CA TRP A 30 15.43 11.47 9.81
C TRP A 30 15.53 10.17 9.01
N TRP A 31 14.41 9.66 8.47
CA TRP A 31 14.41 8.44 7.66
C TRP A 31 14.96 8.67 6.26
N VAL A 32 14.74 9.87 5.71
CA VAL A 32 15.14 10.21 4.34
C VAL A 32 16.57 10.75 4.28
N GLU A 33 16.96 11.57 5.27
CA GLU A 33 18.21 12.34 5.24
C GLU A 33 19.32 11.68 6.07
N GLU A 34 18.98 11.02 7.18
CA GLU A 34 19.93 10.54 8.18
C GLU A 34 20.00 9.00 8.29
N ASP A 35 19.15 8.27 7.55
CA ASP A 35 19.01 6.81 7.60
C ASP A 35 18.73 6.25 9.01
N ILE A 36 18.09 7.07 9.87
CA ILE A 36 17.74 6.71 11.24
C ILE A 36 16.30 6.21 11.28
N PHE A 37 16.11 4.90 11.17
CA PHE A 37 14.78 4.28 11.10
C PHE A 37 14.21 3.91 12.48
N LEU A 38 13.52 4.86 13.13
CA LEU A 38 12.87 4.64 14.42
C LEU A 38 11.40 4.26 14.27
N LEU A 39 11.12 2.96 14.47
CA LEU A 39 9.76 2.44 14.47
C LEU A 39 8.97 2.81 15.75
N PRO A 40 7.67 3.15 15.64
CA PRO A 40 6.77 3.26 16.78
C PRO A 40 6.64 1.95 17.57
N THR A 41 6.30 2.05 18.86
CA THR A 41 6.20 0.89 19.76
C THR A 41 5.18 -0.13 19.29
N SER A 42 4.02 0.30 18.79
CA SER A 42 2.96 -0.58 18.26
C SER A 42 3.46 -1.44 17.10
N ILE A 43 4.15 -0.82 16.14
CA ILE A 43 4.75 -1.51 14.99
C ILE A 43 5.87 -2.46 15.44
N LYS A 44 6.72 -2.05 16.38
CA LYS A 44 7.79 -2.91 16.93
C LYS A 44 7.23 -4.18 17.56
N LEU A 45 6.25 -4.04 18.45
CA LEU A 45 5.62 -5.18 19.12
C LEU A 45 4.95 -6.12 18.12
N ALA A 46 4.22 -5.57 17.14
CA ALA A 46 3.58 -6.38 16.11
C ALA A 46 4.60 -7.17 15.27
N LEU A 47 5.74 -6.58 14.92
CA LEU A 47 6.82 -7.27 14.21
C LEU A 47 7.46 -8.39 15.07
N GLU A 48 7.71 -8.11 16.35
CA GLU A 48 8.25 -9.10 17.30
C GLU A 48 7.30 -10.27 17.50
N GLU A 49 5.99 -10.04 17.57
CA GLU A 49 4.96 -11.09 17.62
C GLU A 49 4.96 -11.97 16.36
N GLN A 50 5.32 -11.42 15.20
CA GLN A 50 5.53 -12.19 13.97
C GLN A 50 6.91 -12.86 13.90
N GLY A 51 7.76 -12.70 14.92
CA GLY A 51 9.12 -13.26 14.96
C GLY A 51 10.11 -12.53 14.05
N ILE A 52 9.85 -11.27 13.69
CA ILE A 52 10.71 -10.47 12.80
C ILE A 52 11.68 -9.64 13.64
N GLU A 53 12.98 -9.86 13.44
CA GLU A 53 14.02 -9.05 14.06
C GLU A 53 14.13 -7.68 13.39
N LEU A 54 14.14 -6.61 14.20
CA LEU A 54 14.19 -5.24 13.70
C LEU A 54 15.49 -4.91 12.95
N SER A 55 16.58 -5.62 13.24
CA SER A 55 17.87 -5.52 12.53
C SER A 55 17.79 -5.91 11.05
N ASN A 56 16.73 -6.62 10.64
CA ASN A 56 16.52 -7.02 9.25
C ASN A 56 15.65 -6.03 8.46
N ILE A 57 15.25 -4.90 9.08
CA ILE A 57 14.37 -3.92 8.46
C ILE A 57 15.21 -2.77 7.92
N ALA A 58 15.09 -2.52 6.63
CA ALA A 58 15.71 -1.40 5.95
C ALA A 58 14.78 -0.87 4.84
N PRO A 59 14.92 0.41 4.44
CA PRO A 59 14.28 0.92 3.24
C PRO A 59 14.72 0.11 2.01
N THR A 60 13.77 -0.29 1.17
CA THR A 60 14.05 -1.18 0.02
C THR A 60 13.58 -0.65 -1.33
N ALA A 61 12.58 0.22 -1.35
CA ALA A 61 12.09 0.88 -2.55
C ALA A 61 11.33 2.15 -2.18
N THR A 62 11.24 3.08 -3.13
CA THR A 62 10.37 4.26 -3.05
C THR A 62 9.39 4.22 -4.21
N LEU A 63 8.14 4.56 -3.94
CA LEU A 63 7.06 4.63 -4.91
C LEU A 63 6.22 5.86 -4.63
N THR A 64 5.88 6.60 -5.68
CA THR A 64 4.99 7.76 -5.62
C THR A 64 3.68 7.41 -6.32
N THR A 65 2.54 7.68 -5.69
CA THR A 65 1.22 7.45 -6.30
C THR A 65 0.46 8.77 -6.40
N HIS A 66 -0.05 9.08 -7.58
CA HIS A 66 -1.10 10.06 -7.76
C HIS A 66 -2.44 9.33 -7.68
N ARG A 67 -3.26 9.69 -6.69
CA ARG A 67 -4.52 9.02 -6.40
C ARG A 67 -5.71 9.91 -6.72
N LEU A 68 -6.71 9.32 -7.39
CA LEU A 68 -8.07 9.83 -7.45
C LEU A 68 -8.98 8.84 -6.74
N GLU A 69 -9.77 9.31 -5.78
CA GLU A 69 -10.68 8.46 -5.01
C GLU A 69 -12.05 9.10 -4.90
N GLY A 70 -13.10 8.28 -4.84
CA GLY A 70 -14.47 8.75 -4.77
C GLY A 70 -15.43 7.69 -4.22
N MET A 71 -16.29 8.12 -3.30
CA MET A 71 -17.32 7.24 -2.73
C MET A 71 -18.40 6.94 -3.78
N LEU A 72 -18.61 5.66 -4.07
CA LEU A 72 -19.72 5.20 -4.92
C LEU A 72 -21.01 5.07 -4.10
N SER A 73 -20.88 4.62 -2.86
CA SER A 73 -21.93 4.50 -1.85
C SER A 73 -21.28 4.48 -0.46
N PRO A 74 -22.03 4.60 0.65
CA PRO A 74 -21.48 4.36 1.98
C PRO A 74 -20.78 3.00 2.05
N GLY A 75 -19.56 2.98 2.60
CA GLY A 75 -18.74 1.77 2.70
C GLY A 75 -18.19 1.23 1.37
N CYS A 76 -18.23 2.00 0.28
CA CYS A 76 -17.70 1.62 -1.04
C CYS A 76 -16.94 2.78 -1.68
N LEU A 77 -15.61 2.72 -1.63
CA LEU A 77 -14.69 3.72 -2.18
C LEU A 77 -14.04 3.16 -3.45
N LEU A 78 -14.15 3.87 -4.57
CA LEU A 78 -13.39 3.56 -5.78
C LEU A 78 -12.10 4.39 -5.81
N VAL A 79 -11.00 3.73 -6.15
CA VAL A 79 -9.66 4.31 -6.17
C VAL A 79 -9.01 4.08 -7.52
N LEU A 80 -8.43 5.14 -8.09
CA LEU A 80 -7.61 5.11 -9.30
C LEU A 80 -6.22 5.63 -8.96
N ASP A 81 -5.22 4.78 -9.20
CA ASP A 81 -3.83 5.07 -8.87
C ASP A 81 -2.99 5.13 -10.15
N GLU A 82 -2.21 6.20 -10.27
CA GLU A 82 -1.06 6.30 -11.18
C GLU A 82 0.22 6.22 -10.33
N SER A 83 0.95 5.11 -10.43
CA SER A 83 2.14 4.85 -9.60
C SER A 83 3.43 5.00 -10.40
N HIS A 84 4.40 5.71 -9.84
CA HIS A 84 5.73 5.99 -10.37
C HIS A 84 6.80 5.42 -9.46
N TYR A 85 7.69 4.59 -10.01
CA TYR A 85 8.79 3.97 -9.26
C TYR A 85 9.88 3.49 -10.22
N ALA A 86 11.15 3.63 -9.83
CA ALA A 86 12.30 3.09 -10.61
C ALA A 86 12.26 3.42 -12.12
N GLY A 87 11.82 4.65 -12.49
CA GLY A 87 11.70 5.10 -13.88
C GLY A 87 10.53 4.50 -14.68
N GLN A 88 9.63 3.76 -14.02
CA GLN A 88 8.45 3.14 -14.59
C GLN A 88 7.17 3.81 -14.08
N THR A 89 6.11 3.69 -14.88
CA THR A 89 4.76 4.13 -14.53
C THR A 89 3.78 3.00 -14.80
N ASP A 90 2.89 2.73 -13.84
CA ASP A 90 1.73 1.84 -14.04
C ASP A 90 0.45 2.46 -13.48
N TYR A 91 -0.67 1.77 -13.75
CA TYR A 91 -2.01 2.23 -13.41
C TYR A 91 -2.78 1.10 -12.72
N GLU A 92 -3.55 1.45 -11.71
CA GLU A 92 -4.34 0.50 -10.94
C GLU A 92 -5.74 1.07 -10.63
N ILE A 93 -6.73 0.18 -10.60
CA ILE A 93 -8.07 0.45 -10.13
C ILE A 93 -8.35 -0.47 -8.95
N GLU A 94 -8.71 0.10 -7.81
CA GLU A 94 -9.00 -0.62 -6.57
C GLU A 94 -10.39 -0.20 -6.07
N MET A 95 -11.02 -1.07 -5.29
CA MET A 95 -12.28 -0.74 -4.63
C MET A 95 -12.26 -1.27 -3.20
N GLU A 96 -12.37 -0.35 -2.24
CA GLU A 96 -12.43 -0.67 -0.82
C GLU A 96 -13.91 -0.82 -0.43
N VAL A 97 -14.24 -1.97 0.18
CA VAL A 97 -15.62 -2.37 0.46
C VAL A 97 -15.75 -2.99 1.84
N GLU A 98 -16.88 -2.74 2.50
CA GLU A 98 -17.23 -3.43 3.76
C GLU A 98 -17.73 -4.87 3.54
N ASN A 99 -18.31 -5.15 2.38
CA ASN A 99 -18.82 -6.46 1.99
C ASN A 99 -18.13 -6.93 0.70
N LEU A 100 -17.30 -7.96 0.82
CA LEU A 100 -16.49 -8.47 -0.29
C LEU A 100 -17.33 -9.05 -1.44
N GLU A 101 -18.42 -9.77 -1.13
CA GLU A 101 -19.26 -10.39 -2.17
C GLU A 101 -20.00 -9.35 -2.99
N ALA A 102 -20.71 -8.43 -2.33
CA ALA A 102 -21.43 -7.34 -2.98
C ALA A 102 -20.46 -6.39 -3.71
N GLY A 103 -19.32 -6.09 -3.09
CA GLY A 103 -18.28 -5.28 -3.69
C GLY A 103 -17.72 -5.90 -4.96
N LYS A 104 -17.48 -7.21 -4.98
CA LYS A 104 -16.98 -7.90 -6.17
C LYS A 104 -17.93 -7.77 -7.37
N GLU A 105 -19.24 -7.88 -7.15
CA GLU A 105 -20.23 -7.72 -8.22
C GLU A 105 -20.19 -6.32 -8.83
N VAL A 106 -20.19 -5.29 -7.98
CA VAL A 106 -20.10 -3.88 -8.40
C VAL A 106 -18.79 -3.62 -9.15
N PHE A 107 -17.68 -4.14 -8.64
CA PHE A 107 -16.37 -3.95 -9.27
C PHE A 107 -16.32 -4.55 -10.67
N LEU A 108 -16.79 -5.80 -10.83
CA LEU A 108 -16.85 -6.46 -12.13
C LEU A 108 -17.77 -5.75 -13.11
N GLU A 109 -18.87 -5.16 -12.64
CA GLU A 109 -19.75 -4.33 -13.49
C GLU A 109 -19.03 -3.09 -14.01
N ILE A 110 -18.29 -2.38 -13.14
CA ILE A 110 -17.48 -1.21 -13.51
C ILE A 110 -16.45 -1.60 -14.57
N LEU A 111 -15.68 -2.66 -14.34
CA LEU A 111 -14.68 -3.13 -15.28
C LEU A 111 -15.30 -3.49 -16.63
N ASN A 112 -16.40 -4.26 -16.63
CA ASN A 112 -17.10 -4.67 -17.84
C ASN A 112 -17.65 -3.48 -18.63
N ARG A 113 -18.24 -2.48 -17.96
CA ARG A 113 -18.76 -1.26 -18.59
C ARG A 113 -17.68 -0.47 -19.32
N HIS A 114 -16.45 -0.50 -18.82
CA HIS A 114 -15.30 0.19 -19.41
C HIS A 114 -14.44 -0.71 -20.30
N GLY A 115 -14.85 -1.97 -20.55
CA GLY A 115 -14.10 -2.91 -21.38
C GLY A 115 -12.76 -3.34 -20.77
N ILE A 116 -12.62 -3.27 -19.45
CA ILE A 116 -11.41 -3.63 -18.73
C ILE A 116 -11.47 -5.11 -18.37
N THR A 117 -10.46 -5.88 -18.78
CA THR A 117 -10.34 -7.29 -18.40
C THR A 117 -9.66 -7.40 -17.05
N PRO A 118 -10.29 -8.03 -16.03
CA PRO A 118 -9.67 -8.18 -14.72
C PRO A 118 -8.43 -9.08 -14.80
N GLN A 119 -7.38 -8.69 -14.08
CA GLN A 119 -6.15 -9.46 -13.92
C GLN A 119 -5.85 -9.60 -12.43
N LYS A 120 -5.18 -10.67 -12.02
CA LYS A 120 -4.71 -10.78 -10.63
C LYS A 120 -3.60 -9.74 -10.42
N PRO A 121 -3.79 -8.73 -9.55
CA PRO A 121 -2.80 -7.67 -9.39
C PRO A 121 -1.57 -8.19 -8.64
N ILE A 122 -0.40 -7.66 -8.98
CA ILE A 122 0.82 -7.78 -8.18
C ILE A 122 0.89 -6.53 -7.29
N SER A 123 1.08 -6.68 -5.98
CA SER A 123 1.08 -5.53 -5.07
C SER A 123 2.12 -4.47 -5.45
N LYS A 124 1.77 -3.19 -5.26
CA LYS A 124 2.63 -2.03 -5.54
C LYS A 124 4.05 -2.17 -4.97
N ILE A 125 4.17 -2.59 -3.71
CA ILE A 125 5.46 -2.83 -3.04
C ILE A 125 6.27 -3.89 -3.80
N ARG A 126 5.65 -5.02 -4.21
CA ARG A 126 6.35 -6.07 -4.95
C ARG A 126 6.78 -5.60 -6.33
N ARG A 127 5.96 -4.79 -7.02
CA ARG A 127 6.32 -4.17 -8.31
C ARG A 127 7.54 -3.25 -8.15
N ALA A 128 7.51 -2.35 -7.16
CA ALA A 128 8.60 -1.41 -6.87
C ALA A 128 9.92 -2.11 -6.47
N LEU A 129 9.83 -3.14 -5.63
CA LEU A 129 10.99 -3.95 -5.21
C LEU A 129 11.68 -4.64 -6.39
N LEU A 130 10.90 -5.30 -7.26
CA LEU A 130 11.43 -6.00 -8.43
C LEU A 130 12.08 -5.02 -9.42
N ALA A 131 11.44 -3.88 -9.64
CA ALA A 131 11.97 -2.84 -10.51
C ALA A 131 13.29 -2.25 -9.99
N THR A 132 13.39 -1.99 -8.68
CA THR A 132 14.59 -1.42 -8.05
C THR A 132 15.76 -2.41 -8.11
N LYS A 133 15.52 -3.70 -7.86
CA LYS A 133 16.55 -4.75 -7.97
C LYS A 133 17.11 -4.94 -9.38
N ASN A 134 16.34 -4.60 -10.42
CA ASN A 134 16.81 -4.70 -11.81
C ASN A 134 17.70 -3.52 -12.22
N LEU A 135 17.79 -2.47 -11.41
CA LEU A 135 18.66 -1.31 -11.64
C LEU A 135 20.03 -1.44 -10.94
N SER A 136 20.15 -2.36 -9.98
CA SER A 136 21.38 -2.65 -9.21
C SER A 136 22.18 -3.80 -9.82
#